data_AF-A0A7W7MRL3-F1
#
_entry.id   AF-A0A7W7MRL3-F1
#
_cell.length_a   1.000
_cell.length_b   1.000
_cell.length_c   1.000
_cell.angle_alpha   90.00
_cell.angle_beta   90.00
_cell.angle_gamma   90.00
#
_symmetry.space_group_name_H-M   'P 1'
#
loop_
_entity.id
_entity.type
_entity.pdbx_description
1 polymer ?
#
loop_
_entity_poly.entity_id
_entity_poly.type
_entity_poly.pdbx_seq_one_letter_code
_entity_poly.pdbx_strand_id
1 'polypeptide(L)'
;MRRRLAALAAAVTVAGGLAVMPTTPAVAASVPCLPGSGGPACQTWTGRVIAVNDGDTLSIDIAGDGTSTPRSIRLINVQAMEQTVYSSIPSRRRGECNSLAATARVEQLVRSGGGVVRLTAQHASSSSRSRSLRSISVKINGVWRDIGLDLLGRGLALWQPFAAEWAWNAQYRAAEQRAAHARTGLFDTDSCGTGPAQSVPIEVIVNYDAPGRDEDNVNGEWVQVTNHRATPLAIGNWWIRDSGLRRYTFPAGTTVPAQGTIQLHVGKGKSTPTRKYWGLTTPIFDNPTSDQEAHGDGAYLFDPQGDLRAWMLYPCVLNCTAPA
;
A
#
# COMPACT_ATOMS: atom_id res chain seq x y z
N MET A 1 83.47 50.08 -11.26
CA MET A 1 83.46 48.62 -11.52
C MET A 1 82.87 47.91 -10.31
N ARG A 2 81.82 47.11 -10.51
CA ARG A 2 81.14 46.14 -9.62
C ARG A 2 79.62 46.37 -9.56
N ARG A 3 78.91 45.29 -9.87
CA ARG A 3 77.57 45.21 -10.45
C ARG A 3 76.50 45.28 -9.37
N ARG A 4 75.34 45.86 -9.75
CA ARG A 4 74.07 45.75 -9.04
C ARG A 4 73.57 44.30 -9.08
N LEU A 5 73.09 43.79 -7.95
CA LEU A 5 72.25 42.60 -7.88
C LEU A 5 71.05 42.95 -7.00
N ALA A 6 69.88 43.06 -7.65
CA ALA A 6 68.59 43.19 -7.01
C ALA A 6 68.14 41.81 -6.53
N ALA A 7 67.81 41.68 -5.24
CA ALA A 7 67.19 40.49 -4.69
C ALA A 7 65.67 40.58 -4.94
N LEU A 8 65.14 39.67 -5.77
CA LEU A 8 63.71 39.46 -5.90
C LEU A 8 63.18 38.74 -4.66
N ALA A 9 62.13 39.31 -4.06
CA ALA A 9 61.32 38.69 -3.04
C ALA A 9 60.44 37.59 -3.66
N ALA A 10 60.50 36.38 -3.12
CA ALA A 10 59.53 35.32 -3.39
C ALA A 10 58.58 35.23 -2.19
N ALA A 11 57.40 35.84 -2.30
CA ALA A 11 56.30 35.64 -1.37
C ALA A 11 55.73 34.24 -1.59
N VAL A 12 55.90 33.34 -0.61
CA VAL A 12 55.23 32.04 -0.59
C VAL A 12 53.79 32.27 -0.12
N THR A 13 52.86 32.31 -1.07
CA THR A 13 51.43 32.21 -0.77
C THR A 13 51.11 30.76 -0.40
N VAL A 14 50.86 30.51 0.89
CA VAL A 14 50.24 29.26 1.35
C VAL A 14 48.78 29.29 0.91
N ALA A 15 48.50 28.74 -0.27
CA ALA A 15 47.15 28.41 -0.68
C ALA A 15 46.67 27.26 0.21
N GLY A 16 45.97 27.60 1.29
CA GLY A 16 45.18 26.65 2.08
C GLY A 16 44.05 26.11 1.21
N GLY A 17 44.36 25.06 0.43
CA GLY A 17 43.34 24.29 -0.27
C GLY A 17 42.44 23.64 0.76
N LEU A 18 41.22 24.16 0.92
CA LEU A 18 40.12 23.36 1.42
C LEU A 18 40.02 22.15 0.49
N ALA A 19 40.51 21.02 0.96
CA ALA A 19 40.24 19.74 0.33
C ALA A 19 38.73 19.55 0.37
N VAL A 20 38.08 19.86 -0.75
CA VAL A 20 36.73 19.37 -1.03
C VAL A 20 36.89 17.87 -1.14
N MET A 21 36.68 17.18 -0.02
CA MET A 21 36.53 15.73 -0.05
C MET A 21 35.39 15.44 -1.03
N PRO A 22 35.60 14.62 -2.07
CA PRO A 22 34.49 14.18 -2.89
C PRO A 22 33.52 13.48 -1.94
N THR A 23 32.34 14.06 -1.76
CA THR A 23 31.22 13.39 -1.10
C THR A 23 30.91 12.20 -1.99
N THR A 24 31.41 11.02 -1.61
CA THR A 24 30.96 9.77 -2.19
C THR A 24 29.43 9.78 -2.08
N PRO A 25 28.69 9.51 -3.18
CA PRO A 25 27.25 9.35 -3.08
C PRO A 25 27.00 8.32 -1.98
N ALA A 26 26.08 8.62 -1.06
CA ALA A 26 25.80 7.77 0.08
C ALA A 26 25.49 6.35 -0.41
N VAL A 27 26.49 5.46 -0.30
CA VAL A 27 26.36 4.05 -0.65
C VAL A 27 25.24 3.53 0.23
N ALA A 28 24.20 2.95 -0.37
CA ALA A 28 23.10 2.40 0.38
C ALA A 28 23.64 1.43 1.41
N ALA A 29 23.55 1.78 2.69
CA ALA A 29 24.04 0.91 3.74
C ALA A 29 23.14 -0.32 3.79
N SER A 30 23.76 -1.50 3.75
CA SER A 30 23.05 -2.74 4.04
C SER A 30 22.77 -2.78 5.53
N VAL A 31 21.50 -2.70 5.90
CA VAL A 31 21.00 -2.68 7.28
C VAL A 31 19.89 -3.71 7.44
N PRO A 32 19.61 -4.23 8.64
CA PRO A 32 18.37 -4.98 8.86
C PRO A 32 17.16 -4.16 8.42
N CYS A 33 16.23 -4.77 7.68
CA CYS A 33 15.03 -4.07 7.20
C CYS A 33 14.19 -3.50 8.35
N LEU A 34 14.02 -4.29 9.41
CA LEU A 34 13.30 -3.92 10.63
C LEU A 34 14.21 -4.06 11.86
N PRO A 35 13.93 -3.33 12.95
CA PRO A 35 14.64 -3.52 14.21
C PRO A 35 14.46 -4.94 14.75
N GLY A 36 15.56 -5.61 15.13
CA GLY A 36 15.56 -6.98 15.65
C GLY A 36 16.63 -7.86 15.01
N SER A 37 16.77 -9.10 15.50
CA SER A 37 17.68 -10.11 14.94
C SER A 37 16.91 -11.09 14.04
N GLY A 38 17.48 -11.48 12.90
CA GLY A 38 16.98 -12.60 12.08
C GLY A 38 16.09 -12.21 10.87
N GLY A 39 15.98 -10.93 10.55
CA GLY A 39 15.27 -10.46 9.35
C GLY A 39 16.16 -10.28 8.12
N PRO A 40 15.57 -10.02 6.95
CA PRO A 40 16.30 -9.76 5.72
C PRO A 40 17.08 -8.45 5.79
N ALA A 41 18.12 -8.36 4.96
CA ALA A 41 18.89 -7.14 4.79
C ALA A 41 18.22 -6.22 3.77
N CYS A 42 18.25 -4.93 4.04
CA CYS A 42 17.72 -3.88 3.20
C CYS A 42 18.78 -2.84 2.88
N GLN A 43 18.59 -2.20 1.75
CA GLN A 43 19.26 -0.97 1.38
C GLN A 43 18.46 0.22 1.89
N THR A 44 19.17 1.24 2.37
CA THR A 44 18.56 2.47 2.87
C THR A 44 19.08 3.70 2.15
N TRP A 45 18.16 4.64 1.91
CA TRP A 45 18.45 5.98 1.41
C TRP A 45 17.74 7.02 2.26
N THR A 46 18.13 8.28 2.10
CA THR A 46 17.36 9.41 2.63
C THR A 46 16.95 10.32 1.48
N GLY A 47 15.91 11.11 1.70
CA GLY A 47 15.45 12.06 0.69
C GLY A 47 14.55 13.13 1.27
N ARG A 48 14.38 14.21 0.51
CA ARG A 48 13.45 15.29 0.83
C ARG A 48 12.16 15.08 0.06
N VAL A 49 11.03 15.10 0.77
CA VAL A 49 9.72 15.05 0.12
C VAL A 49 9.44 16.39 -0.54
N ILE A 50 9.19 16.37 -1.83
CA ILE A 50 8.85 17.54 -2.64
C ILE A 50 7.33 17.66 -2.80
N ALA A 51 6.64 16.52 -2.95
CA ALA A 51 5.19 16.45 -2.92
C ALA A 51 4.71 15.11 -2.36
N VAL A 52 3.57 15.15 -1.67
CA VAL A 52 2.74 13.96 -1.42
C VAL A 52 1.72 13.93 -2.55
N ASN A 53 1.80 12.93 -3.42
CA ASN A 53 0.94 12.86 -4.61
C ASN A 53 -0.45 12.34 -4.21
N ASP A 54 -0.48 11.30 -3.38
CA ASP A 54 -1.69 10.68 -2.79
C ASP A 54 -1.34 9.89 -1.51
N GLY A 55 -2.23 8.99 -1.07
CA GLY A 55 -2.09 8.21 0.16
C GLY A 55 -0.99 7.14 0.12
N ASP A 56 -0.44 6.80 -1.05
CA ASP A 56 0.61 5.78 -1.16
C ASP A 56 1.75 6.16 -2.12
N THR A 57 1.75 7.35 -2.70
CA THR A 57 2.77 7.78 -3.66
C THR A 57 3.31 9.18 -3.30
N LEU A 58 4.63 9.31 -3.24
CA LEU A 58 5.33 10.56 -2.95
C LEU A 58 6.34 10.91 -4.05
N SER A 59 6.56 12.19 -4.29
CA SER A 59 7.65 12.70 -5.12
C SER A 59 8.81 13.13 -4.23
N ILE A 60 9.97 12.49 -4.36
CA ILE A 60 11.10 12.61 -3.43
C ILE A 60 12.39 12.89 -4.17
N ASP A 61 13.10 13.92 -3.75
CA ASP A 61 14.48 14.19 -4.13
C ASP A 61 15.42 13.31 -3.27
N ILE A 62 16.12 12.36 -3.90
CA ILE A 62 16.91 11.34 -3.20
C ILE A 62 18.31 11.89 -2.96
N ALA A 63 18.71 11.96 -1.69
CA ALA A 63 20.02 12.49 -1.33
C ALA A 63 21.15 11.63 -1.91
N GLY A 64 22.07 12.30 -2.61
CA GLY A 64 23.28 11.67 -3.13
C GLY A 64 23.10 10.87 -4.42
N ASP A 65 21.97 10.98 -5.14
CA ASP A 65 21.78 10.30 -6.43
C ASP A 65 22.35 11.09 -7.64
N GLY A 66 22.96 12.25 -7.38
CA GLY A 66 23.61 13.09 -8.39
C GLY A 66 22.67 14.06 -9.12
N THR A 67 21.40 14.15 -8.74
CA THR A 67 20.44 15.11 -9.26
C THR A 67 19.58 15.71 -8.14
N SER A 68 18.76 16.72 -8.47
CA SER A 68 17.68 17.24 -7.62
C SER A 68 16.29 16.92 -8.19
N THR A 69 16.24 16.19 -9.30
CA THR A 69 14.99 15.81 -9.96
C THR A 69 14.21 14.83 -9.07
N PRO A 70 13.00 15.18 -8.62
CA PRO A 70 12.24 14.30 -7.73
C PRO A 70 11.81 13.03 -8.45
N ARG A 71 11.89 11.89 -7.76
CA ARG A 71 11.41 10.60 -8.24
C ARG A 71 10.06 10.27 -7.62
N SER A 72 9.18 9.66 -8.42
CA SER A 72 7.92 9.10 -7.90
C SER A 72 8.20 7.78 -7.20
N ILE A 73 7.96 7.76 -5.89
CA ILE A 73 8.18 6.62 -5.00
C ILE A 73 6.82 6.11 -4.52
N ARG A 74 6.56 4.81 -4.72
CA ARG A 74 5.37 4.13 -4.23
C ARG A 74 5.70 3.49 -2.87
N LEU A 75 4.90 3.81 -1.85
CA LEU A 75 4.89 3.14 -0.54
C LEU A 75 4.61 1.67 -0.77
N ILE A 76 5.60 0.80 -0.61
CA ILE A 76 5.41 -0.63 -0.87
C ILE A 76 4.54 -1.29 0.22
N ASN A 77 3.87 -2.39 -0.14
CA ASN A 77 3.04 -3.22 0.74
C ASN A 77 1.75 -2.56 1.25
N VAL A 78 1.34 -1.45 0.66
CA VAL A 78 0.17 -0.65 1.07
C VAL A 78 -0.63 -0.26 -0.16
N GLN A 79 -1.96 -0.17 -0.09
CA GLN A 79 -2.81 0.36 -1.14
C GLN A 79 -3.82 1.36 -0.57
N ALA A 80 -3.65 2.64 -0.89
CA ALA A 80 -4.67 3.63 -0.56
C ALA A 80 -5.86 3.55 -1.51
N MET A 81 -7.00 4.15 -1.15
CA MET A 81 -8.10 4.34 -2.10
C MET A 81 -7.71 5.39 -3.14
N GLU A 82 -8.22 5.27 -4.36
CA GLU A 82 -7.74 6.09 -5.48
C GLU A 82 -8.34 7.50 -5.47
N GLN A 83 -7.51 8.49 -5.81
CA GLN A 83 -8.00 9.80 -6.19
C GLN A 83 -8.45 9.80 -7.66
N THR A 84 -9.46 10.60 -7.97
CA THR A 84 -9.94 10.87 -9.34
C THR A 84 -9.45 12.22 -9.86
N VAL A 85 -9.14 13.16 -8.94
CA VAL A 85 -8.51 14.44 -9.26
C VAL A 85 -7.35 14.67 -8.29
N TYR A 86 -6.13 14.65 -8.82
CA TYR A 86 -4.90 14.83 -8.07
C TYR A 86 -4.50 16.32 -8.05
N SER A 87 -4.12 16.84 -6.89
CA SER A 87 -3.67 18.22 -6.76
C SER A 87 -2.80 18.43 -5.52
N SER A 88 -1.84 19.36 -5.61
CA SER A 88 -1.14 19.89 -4.43
C SER A 88 -2.02 20.78 -3.54
N ILE A 89 -3.20 21.19 -4.03
CA ILE A 89 -4.16 22.01 -3.28
C ILE A 89 -5.26 21.08 -2.74
N PRO A 90 -5.35 20.85 -1.41
CA PRO A 90 -6.27 19.89 -0.83
C PRO A 90 -7.73 20.07 -1.24
N SER A 91 -8.22 21.31 -1.33
CA SER A 91 -9.62 21.62 -1.70
C SER A 91 -9.98 21.25 -3.15
N ARG A 92 -8.98 21.03 -4.02
CA ARG A 92 -9.18 20.62 -5.42
C ARG A 92 -9.17 19.10 -5.60
N ARG A 93 -8.71 18.34 -4.60
CA ARG A 93 -8.62 16.88 -4.71
C ARG A 93 -10.01 16.26 -4.73
N ARG A 94 -10.17 15.18 -5.50
CA ARG A 94 -11.37 14.34 -5.52
C ARG A 94 -10.93 12.90 -5.58
N GLY A 95 -11.76 11.99 -5.08
CA GLY A 95 -11.41 10.58 -5.06
C GLY A 95 -12.47 9.74 -4.43
N GLU A 96 -12.17 8.46 -4.37
CA GLU A 96 -12.88 7.49 -3.56
C GLU A 96 -12.86 7.92 -2.09
N CYS A 97 -13.84 7.47 -1.33
CA CYS A 97 -13.84 7.67 0.10
C CYS A 97 -12.52 7.19 0.73
N ASN A 98 -12.10 7.82 1.84
CA ASN A 98 -10.82 7.58 2.52
C ASN A 98 -9.53 7.95 1.73
N SER A 99 -9.56 8.12 0.41
CA SER A 99 -8.37 8.51 -0.40
C SER A 99 -7.72 9.82 0.08
N LEU A 100 -8.56 10.83 0.35
CA LEU A 100 -8.10 12.16 0.79
C LEU A 100 -7.60 12.13 2.24
N ALA A 101 -8.22 11.31 3.10
CA ALA A 101 -7.81 11.14 4.48
C ALA A 101 -6.43 10.46 4.57
N ALA A 102 -6.20 9.43 3.76
CA ALA A 102 -4.90 8.78 3.62
C ALA A 102 -3.82 9.79 3.17
N THR A 103 -4.10 10.55 2.11
CA THR A 103 -3.18 11.59 1.59
C THR A 103 -2.86 12.64 2.65
N ALA A 104 -3.87 13.17 3.34
CA ALA A 104 -3.69 14.16 4.40
C ALA A 104 -2.86 13.61 5.57
N ARG A 105 -3.01 12.31 5.88
CA ARG A 105 -2.23 11.67 6.93
C ARG A 105 -0.76 11.56 6.55
N VAL A 106 -0.44 11.19 5.30
CA VAL A 106 0.94 11.19 4.80
C VAL A 106 1.54 12.59 4.89
N GLU A 107 0.80 13.63 4.46
CA GLU A 107 1.24 15.04 4.57
C GLU A 107 1.54 15.44 6.02
N GLN A 108 0.70 15.02 6.97
CA GLN A 108 0.88 15.30 8.40
C GLN A 108 2.15 14.63 8.94
N LEU A 109 2.39 13.35 8.61
CA LEU A 109 3.57 12.60 9.03
C LEU A 109 4.85 13.22 8.46
N VAL A 110 4.86 13.52 7.16
CA VAL A 110 5.99 14.16 6.47
C VAL A 110 6.31 15.52 7.11
N ARG A 111 5.29 16.37 7.35
CA ARG A 111 5.47 17.66 8.02
C ARG A 111 6.04 17.50 9.43
N SER A 112 5.50 16.56 10.20
CA SER A 112 5.96 16.27 11.57
C SER A 112 7.40 15.74 11.61
N GLY A 113 7.83 15.06 10.54
CA GLY A 113 9.21 14.59 10.37
C GLY A 113 10.16 15.61 9.72
N GLY A 114 9.75 16.86 9.53
CA GLY A 114 10.59 17.92 8.93
C GLY A 114 10.81 17.78 7.42
N GLY A 115 9.95 17.02 6.72
CA GLY A 115 10.03 16.85 5.26
C GLY A 115 11.15 15.93 4.78
N VAL A 116 11.88 15.27 5.69
CA VAL A 116 12.93 14.31 5.38
C VAL A 116 12.45 12.91 5.70
N VAL A 117 12.71 11.98 4.79
CA VAL A 117 12.30 10.58 4.93
C VAL A 117 13.48 9.63 4.77
N ARG A 118 13.34 8.45 5.36
CA ARG A 118 14.15 7.27 5.06
C ARG A 118 13.38 6.37 4.11
N LEU A 119 14.05 5.96 3.03
CA LEU A 119 13.55 4.99 2.06
C LEU A 119 14.26 3.66 2.29
N THR A 120 13.53 2.56 2.32
CA THR A 120 14.09 1.23 2.59
C THR A 120 13.48 0.19 1.67
N ALA A 121 14.30 -0.73 1.15
CA ALA A 121 13.88 -1.88 0.33
C ALA A 121 14.90 -3.02 0.42
N GLN A 122 14.44 -4.26 0.31
CA GLN A 122 15.29 -5.45 0.18
C GLN A 122 16.09 -5.38 -1.13
N HIS A 123 15.45 -4.92 -2.21
CA HIS A 123 16.08 -4.78 -3.51
C HIS A 123 15.92 -3.35 -4.05
N ALA A 124 17.05 -2.66 -4.33
CA ALA A 124 17.03 -1.35 -4.99
C ALA A 124 16.22 -1.33 -6.30
N SER A 125 16.26 -2.43 -7.04
CA SER A 125 15.59 -2.59 -8.34
C SER A 125 14.08 -2.74 -8.24
N SER A 126 13.53 -3.01 -7.05
CA SER A 126 12.08 -3.14 -6.83
C SER A 126 11.36 -1.90 -7.33
N SER A 127 10.50 -2.11 -8.33
CA SER A 127 9.78 -1.08 -9.04
C SER A 127 8.45 -1.62 -9.56
N SER A 128 7.48 -0.73 -9.70
CA SER A 128 6.20 -1.01 -10.36
C SER A 128 5.95 0.09 -11.37
N ARG A 129 5.86 -0.30 -12.65
CA ARG A 129 5.94 0.63 -13.78
C ARG A 129 7.23 1.46 -13.66
N SER A 130 7.15 2.78 -13.68
CA SER A 130 8.30 3.69 -13.54
C SER A 130 8.59 4.11 -12.08
N ARG A 131 7.84 3.61 -11.09
CA ARG A 131 7.97 4.02 -9.69
C ARG A 131 8.83 3.04 -8.92
N SER A 132 9.82 3.56 -8.18
CA SER A 132 10.56 2.74 -7.22
C SER A 132 9.64 2.38 -6.05
N LEU A 133 9.68 1.12 -5.62
CA LEU A 133 8.91 0.65 -4.47
C LEU A 133 9.76 0.78 -3.20
N ARG A 134 9.30 1.49 -2.19
CA ARG A 134 10.04 1.69 -0.93
C ARG A 134 9.10 1.64 0.26
N SER A 135 9.54 1.04 1.37
CA SER A 135 9.00 1.43 2.68
C SER A 135 9.54 2.82 3.01
N ILE A 136 8.69 3.68 3.56
CA ILE A 136 9.02 5.09 3.83
C ILE A 136 8.76 5.37 5.31
N SER A 137 9.78 5.89 5.98
CA SER A 137 9.69 6.31 7.38
C SER A 137 10.02 7.79 7.55
N VAL A 138 9.37 8.44 8.50
CA VAL A 138 9.68 9.81 8.97
C VAL A 138 10.25 9.78 10.37
N LYS A 139 11.13 10.72 10.72
CA LYS A 139 11.71 10.80 12.07
C LYS A 139 10.98 11.86 12.89
N ILE A 140 10.15 11.44 13.85
CA ILE A 140 9.37 12.32 14.72
C ILE A 140 9.89 12.17 16.15
N ASN A 141 10.33 13.28 16.76
CA ASN A 141 10.89 13.29 18.12
C ASN A 141 12.01 12.26 18.33
N GLY A 142 12.91 12.14 17.34
CA GLY A 142 14.04 11.22 17.38
C GLY A 142 13.71 9.76 17.01
N VAL A 143 12.43 9.41 16.85
CA VAL A 143 11.97 8.04 16.57
C VAL A 143 11.51 7.90 15.12
N TRP A 144 11.99 6.87 14.43
CA TRP A 144 11.51 6.52 13.10
C TRP A 144 10.09 5.94 13.17
N ARG A 145 9.18 6.49 12.36
CA ARG A 145 7.80 6.06 12.22
C ARG A 145 7.56 5.65 10.78
N ASP A 146 7.15 4.40 10.59
CA ASP A 146 6.78 3.85 9.29
C ASP A 146 5.42 4.44 8.86
N ILE A 147 5.39 5.06 7.69
CA ILE A 147 4.18 5.69 7.15
C ILE A 147 3.15 4.61 6.76
N GLY A 148 3.58 3.52 6.13
CA GLY A 148 2.70 2.45 5.70
C GLY A 148 2.03 1.76 6.89
N LEU A 149 2.81 1.47 7.93
CA LEU A 149 2.28 0.90 9.18
C LEU A 149 1.24 1.83 9.84
N ASP A 150 1.48 3.15 9.83
CA ASP A 150 0.54 4.13 10.40
C ASP A 150 -0.77 4.19 9.60
N LEU A 151 -0.71 4.14 8.26
CA LEU A 151 -1.90 4.11 7.42
C LEU A 151 -2.74 2.84 7.64
N LEU A 152 -2.10 1.67 7.63
CA LEU A 152 -2.77 0.39 7.86
C LEU A 152 -3.39 0.30 9.25
N GLY A 153 -2.65 0.71 10.29
CA GLY A 153 -3.15 0.71 11.67
C GLY A 153 -4.31 1.68 11.93
N ARG A 154 -4.56 2.61 11.01
CA ARG A 154 -5.71 3.53 11.03
C ARG A 154 -6.83 3.10 10.09
N GLY A 155 -6.65 2.01 9.35
CA GLY A 155 -7.55 1.60 8.28
C GLY A 155 -7.64 2.62 7.14
N LEU A 156 -6.58 3.37 6.83
CA LEU A 156 -6.59 4.35 5.71
C LEU A 156 -6.08 3.75 4.39
N ALA A 157 -5.59 2.53 4.43
CA ALA A 157 -5.10 1.78 3.29
C ALA A 157 -5.27 0.28 3.55
N LEU A 158 -5.15 -0.52 2.49
CA LEU A 158 -5.14 -1.98 2.54
C LEU A 158 -3.72 -2.52 2.51
N TRP A 159 -3.46 -3.65 3.16
CA TRP A 159 -2.17 -4.34 3.00
C TRP A 159 -2.15 -5.03 1.64
N GLN A 160 -1.13 -4.73 0.83
CA GLN A 160 -0.97 -5.27 -0.52
C GLN A 160 0.44 -5.85 -0.67
N PRO A 161 0.70 -7.08 -0.21
CA PRO A 161 2.05 -7.62 -0.15
C PRO A 161 2.71 -7.69 -1.54
N PHE A 162 4.03 -7.60 -1.54
CA PHE A 162 4.85 -7.79 -2.72
C PHE A 162 5.87 -8.89 -2.44
N ALA A 163 5.79 -9.99 -3.17
CA ALA A 163 6.57 -11.21 -2.89
C ALA A 163 8.07 -10.95 -2.71
N ALA A 164 8.69 -10.09 -3.53
CA ALA A 164 10.13 -9.80 -3.42
C ALA A 164 10.50 -8.82 -2.28
N GLU A 165 9.53 -8.26 -1.54
CA GLU A 165 9.74 -7.22 -0.53
C GLU A 165 8.95 -7.51 0.75
N TRP A 166 9.06 -8.74 1.22
CA TRP A 166 8.21 -9.33 2.25
C TRP A 166 8.52 -8.88 3.69
N ALA A 167 9.62 -8.18 3.94
CA ALA A 167 10.07 -7.86 5.31
C ALA A 167 9.01 -7.18 6.21
N TRP A 168 8.06 -6.44 5.61
CA TRP A 168 6.98 -5.74 6.33
C TRP A 168 5.67 -6.53 6.43
N ASN A 169 5.50 -7.62 5.68
CA ASN A 169 4.22 -8.31 5.50
C ASN A 169 3.58 -8.72 6.83
N ALA A 170 4.32 -9.40 7.70
CA ALA A 170 3.80 -9.88 8.98
C ALA A 170 3.25 -8.74 9.86
N GLN A 171 3.97 -7.63 9.96
CA GLN A 171 3.53 -6.48 10.78
C GLN A 171 2.40 -5.69 10.13
N TYR A 172 2.39 -5.57 8.79
CA TYR A 172 1.37 -4.85 8.04
C TYR A 172 0.03 -5.59 8.06
N ARG A 173 0.06 -6.91 7.80
CA ARG A 173 -1.10 -7.81 7.96
C ARG A 173 -1.72 -7.69 9.35
N ALA A 174 -0.89 -7.74 10.39
CA ALA A 174 -1.38 -7.61 11.76
C ALA A 174 -1.96 -6.22 12.07
N ALA A 175 -1.39 -5.16 11.49
CA ALA A 175 -1.89 -3.79 11.68
C ALA A 175 -3.26 -3.60 11.03
N GLU A 176 -3.43 -4.07 9.79
CA GLU A 176 -4.71 -4.02 9.09
C GLU A 176 -5.78 -4.84 9.83
N GLN A 177 -5.49 -6.07 10.26
CA GLN A 177 -6.46 -6.88 11.00
C GLN A 177 -6.88 -6.25 12.33
N ARG A 178 -5.97 -5.51 13.00
CA ARG A 178 -6.34 -4.72 14.19
C ARG A 178 -7.26 -3.56 13.82
N ALA A 179 -7.01 -2.85 12.73
CA ALA A 179 -7.89 -1.79 12.25
C ALA A 179 -9.28 -2.33 11.85
N ALA A 180 -9.32 -3.51 11.23
CA ALA A 180 -10.54 -4.24 10.91
C ALA A 180 -11.35 -4.63 12.15
N HIS A 181 -10.69 -5.21 13.16
CA HIS A 181 -11.31 -5.57 14.42
C HIS A 181 -11.81 -4.34 15.19
N ALA A 182 -11.05 -3.24 15.16
CA ALA A 182 -11.41 -1.99 15.80
C ALA A 182 -12.43 -1.16 15.02
N ARG A 183 -12.82 -1.59 13.81
CA ARG A 183 -13.76 -0.88 12.92
C ARG A 183 -13.32 0.57 12.68
N THR A 184 -12.07 0.77 12.25
CA THR A 184 -11.52 2.10 12.01
C THR A 184 -11.27 2.37 10.53
N GLY A 185 -11.50 3.60 10.09
CA GLY A 185 -11.22 4.03 8.71
C GLY A 185 -12.06 3.25 7.71
N LEU A 186 -11.42 2.62 6.72
CA LEU A 186 -12.03 1.74 5.73
C LEU A 186 -12.90 0.64 6.35
N PHE A 187 -12.59 0.18 7.56
CA PHE A 187 -13.33 -0.89 8.23
C PHE A 187 -14.51 -0.39 9.09
N ASP A 188 -14.66 0.93 9.18
CA ASP A 188 -15.89 1.56 9.64
C ASP A 188 -16.88 1.63 8.48
N THR A 189 -17.97 0.85 8.60
CA THR A 189 -18.83 0.49 7.48
C THR A 189 -19.79 1.61 7.03
N ASP A 190 -19.77 2.76 7.70
CA ASP A 190 -20.45 3.99 7.29
C ASP A 190 -19.55 5.24 7.38
N SER A 191 -18.22 5.06 7.31
CA SER A 191 -17.26 6.18 7.31
C SER A 191 -17.46 7.16 6.15
N CYS A 192 -18.05 6.70 5.05
CA CYS A 192 -18.37 7.47 3.85
C CYS A 192 -19.82 7.99 3.85
N GLY A 193 -20.57 7.68 4.90
CA GLY A 193 -21.99 7.99 5.08
C GLY A 193 -22.82 6.73 5.30
N THR A 194 -24.10 6.89 5.65
CA THR A 194 -24.99 5.73 5.77
C THR A 194 -25.30 5.15 4.38
N GLY A 195 -24.66 4.03 4.06
CA GLY A 195 -24.83 3.31 2.81
C GLY A 195 -26.15 2.52 2.71
N PRO A 196 -26.49 2.02 1.51
CA PRO A 196 -27.69 1.20 1.30
C PRO A 196 -27.63 -0.06 2.18
N ALA A 197 -28.75 -0.38 2.82
CA ALA A 197 -28.89 -1.57 3.64
C ALA A 197 -27.81 -1.67 4.75
N GLN A 198 -27.48 -0.56 5.40
CA GLN A 198 -26.40 -0.44 6.38
C GLN A 198 -26.35 -1.56 7.42
N SER A 199 -27.51 -1.89 8.00
CA SER A 199 -27.61 -2.87 9.07
C SER A 199 -27.55 -4.33 8.62
N VAL A 200 -27.35 -4.65 7.34
CA VAL A 200 -27.36 -6.06 6.87
C VAL A 200 -26.10 -6.76 7.38
N PRO A 201 -26.23 -7.89 8.10
CA PRO A 201 -25.11 -8.81 8.29
C PRO A 201 -24.77 -9.47 6.93
N ILE A 202 -23.69 -9.00 6.32
CA ILE A 202 -23.14 -9.53 5.07
C ILE A 202 -21.83 -10.25 5.42
N GLU A 203 -21.65 -11.43 4.87
CA GLU A 203 -20.39 -12.17 4.96
C GLU A 203 -19.75 -12.28 3.58
N VAL A 204 -18.42 -12.19 3.57
CA VAL A 204 -17.58 -12.43 2.41
C VAL A 204 -16.66 -13.59 2.73
N ILE A 205 -16.63 -14.61 1.88
CA ILE A 205 -15.66 -15.72 1.93
C ILE A 205 -14.95 -15.77 0.60
N VAL A 206 -13.63 -15.93 0.61
CA VAL A 206 -12.82 -16.11 -0.59
C VAL A 206 -12.17 -17.49 -0.59
N ASN A 207 -12.24 -18.17 -1.73
CA ASN A 207 -11.33 -19.27 -2.04
C ASN A 207 -10.21 -18.71 -2.89
N TYR A 208 -9.06 -18.53 -2.27
CA TYR A 208 -7.87 -17.95 -2.89
C TYR A 208 -6.99 -19.02 -3.56
N ASP A 209 -6.99 -20.24 -3.05
CA ASP A 209 -6.14 -21.34 -3.52
C ASP A 209 -6.98 -22.27 -4.41
N ALA A 210 -6.76 -22.23 -5.72
CA ALA A 210 -7.50 -23.07 -6.64
C ALA A 210 -6.95 -24.51 -6.59
N PRO A 211 -7.80 -25.54 -6.70
CA PRO A 211 -7.29 -26.91 -6.82
C PRO A 211 -6.37 -27.05 -8.03
N GLY A 212 -5.11 -27.44 -7.78
CA GLY A 212 -4.07 -27.55 -8.80
C GLY A 212 -3.22 -26.28 -8.87
N ARG A 213 -2.91 -25.83 -10.08
CA ARG A 213 -2.27 -24.53 -10.30
C ARG A 213 -3.34 -23.49 -10.63
N ASP A 214 -3.29 -22.35 -9.99
CA ASP A 214 -4.29 -21.29 -10.16
C ASP A 214 -4.37 -20.77 -11.60
N GLU A 215 -3.25 -20.71 -12.30
CA GLU A 215 -3.22 -20.29 -13.70
C GLU A 215 -3.98 -21.23 -14.63
N ASP A 216 -4.01 -22.53 -14.29
CA ASP A 216 -4.71 -23.55 -15.05
C ASP A 216 -6.21 -23.61 -14.69
N ASN A 217 -6.58 -23.10 -13.50
CA ASN A 217 -7.94 -23.11 -12.97
C ASN A 217 -8.35 -21.77 -12.33
N VAL A 218 -8.42 -20.71 -13.14
CA VAL A 218 -8.79 -19.36 -12.67
C VAL A 218 -10.21 -19.31 -12.05
N ASN A 219 -11.12 -20.22 -12.42
CA ASN A 219 -12.44 -20.30 -11.78
C ASN A 219 -12.42 -21.02 -10.42
N GLY A 220 -11.30 -21.66 -10.07
CA GLY A 220 -11.03 -22.18 -8.74
C GLY A 220 -10.88 -21.05 -7.72
N GLU A 221 -10.43 -19.87 -8.14
CA GLU A 221 -10.60 -18.67 -7.34
C GLU A 221 -12.02 -18.13 -7.42
N TRP A 222 -12.62 -17.85 -6.26
CA TRP A 222 -13.95 -17.27 -6.18
C TRP A 222 -14.18 -16.51 -4.89
N VAL A 223 -15.15 -15.60 -4.93
CA VAL A 223 -15.68 -14.91 -3.75
C VAL A 223 -17.17 -15.23 -3.59
N GLN A 224 -17.56 -15.58 -2.38
CA GLN A 224 -18.94 -15.76 -1.98
C GLN A 224 -19.39 -14.57 -1.13
N VAL A 225 -20.55 -14.02 -1.47
CA VAL A 225 -21.24 -12.98 -0.68
C VAL A 225 -22.53 -13.59 -0.13
N THR A 226 -22.63 -13.67 1.20
CA THR A 226 -23.79 -14.21 1.91
C THR A 226 -24.62 -13.09 2.52
N ASN A 227 -25.94 -13.18 2.37
CA ASN A 227 -26.90 -12.32 3.06
C ASN A 227 -27.59 -13.11 4.17
N HIS A 228 -27.34 -12.77 5.43
CA HIS A 228 -27.94 -13.50 6.56
C HIS A 228 -29.35 -13.02 6.93
N ARG A 229 -29.93 -12.02 6.23
CA ARG A 229 -31.31 -11.59 6.48
C ARG A 229 -32.34 -12.46 5.77
N ALA A 230 -33.55 -12.49 6.33
CA ALA A 230 -34.74 -13.09 5.73
C ALA A 230 -35.34 -12.28 4.54
N THR A 231 -34.70 -11.18 4.13
CA THR A 231 -35.11 -10.36 2.98
C THR A 231 -33.98 -10.31 1.96
N PRO A 232 -34.27 -10.28 0.64
CA PRO A 232 -33.24 -10.13 -0.38
C PRO A 232 -32.43 -8.84 -0.23
N LEU A 233 -31.12 -8.90 -0.55
CA LEU A 233 -30.21 -7.76 -0.51
C LEU A 233 -29.85 -7.32 -1.93
N ALA A 234 -30.25 -6.12 -2.31
CA ALA A 234 -29.81 -5.52 -3.57
C ALA A 234 -28.34 -5.09 -3.47
N ILE A 235 -27.48 -5.67 -4.31
CA ILE A 235 -26.06 -5.33 -4.42
C ILE A 235 -25.68 -4.82 -5.81
N GLY A 236 -26.66 -4.43 -6.63
CA GLY A 236 -26.38 -3.82 -7.93
C GLY A 236 -25.50 -2.58 -7.77
N ASN A 237 -24.45 -2.48 -8.59
CA ASN A 237 -23.42 -1.44 -8.56
C ASN A 237 -22.48 -1.45 -7.35
N TRP A 238 -22.65 -2.38 -6.41
CA TRP A 238 -21.62 -2.68 -5.42
C TRP A 238 -20.43 -3.31 -6.14
N TRP A 239 -19.25 -3.28 -5.54
CA TRP A 239 -18.05 -3.79 -6.18
C TRP A 239 -17.17 -4.52 -5.21
N ILE A 240 -16.44 -5.50 -5.73
CA ILE A 240 -15.51 -6.33 -4.96
C ILE A 240 -14.13 -6.32 -5.59
N ARG A 241 -13.11 -6.43 -4.76
CA ARG A 241 -11.71 -6.52 -5.19
C ARG A 241 -10.83 -7.27 -4.19
N ASP A 242 -9.65 -7.63 -4.66
CA ASP A 242 -8.48 -7.99 -3.86
C ASP A 242 -7.83 -6.74 -3.22
N SER A 243 -6.64 -6.87 -2.63
CA SER A 243 -5.85 -5.72 -2.16
C SER A 243 -5.32 -4.82 -3.30
N GLY A 244 -5.33 -5.30 -4.55
CA GLY A 244 -5.06 -4.54 -5.77
C GLY A 244 -6.17 -3.55 -6.17
N LEU A 245 -6.02 -2.88 -7.31
CA LEU A 245 -7.01 -1.87 -7.79
C LEU A 245 -8.10 -2.44 -8.69
N ARG A 246 -7.90 -3.67 -9.20
CA ARG A 246 -8.83 -4.28 -10.14
C ARG A 246 -10.11 -4.66 -9.40
N ARG A 247 -11.27 -4.26 -9.90
CA ARG A 247 -12.56 -4.57 -9.27
C ARG A 247 -13.56 -5.20 -10.21
N TYR A 248 -14.49 -5.94 -9.63
CA TYR A 248 -15.71 -6.39 -10.27
C TYR A 248 -16.88 -5.60 -9.72
N THR A 249 -17.62 -4.92 -10.59
CA THR A 249 -18.88 -4.25 -10.21
C THR A 249 -20.05 -5.18 -10.54
N PHE A 250 -20.87 -5.48 -9.54
CA PHE A 250 -22.07 -6.29 -9.73
C PHE A 250 -23.03 -5.56 -10.68
N PRO A 251 -23.55 -6.22 -11.74
CA PRO A 251 -24.49 -5.60 -12.65
C PRO A 251 -25.71 -5.02 -11.93
N ALA A 252 -26.26 -3.94 -12.46
CA ALA A 252 -27.50 -3.36 -11.94
C ALA A 252 -28.61 -4.43 -11.80
N GLY A 253 -29.38 -4.36 -10.72
CA GLY A 253 -30.42 -5.34 -10.39
C GLY A 253 -29.93 -6.64 -9.74
N THR A 254 -28.61 -6.83 -9.57
CA THR A 254 -28.09 -8.00 -8.83
C THR A 254 -28.59 -8.00 -7.38
N THR A 255 -29.09 -9.14 -6.94
CA THR A 255 -29.67 -9.31 -5.61
C THR A 255 -29.21 -10.63 -4.99
N VAL A 256 -28.64 -10.56 -3.78
CA VAL A 256 -28.37 -11.75 -2.96
C VAL A 256 -29.69 -12.22 -2.35
N PRO A 257 -30.10 -13.48 -2.52
CA PRO A 257 -31.35 -13.98 -1.94
C PRO A 257 -31.40 -13.83 -0.42
N ALA A 258 -32.60 -13.87 0.15
CA ALA A 258 -32.78 -14.00 1.60
C ALA A 258 -32.09 -15.27 2.09
N GLN A 259 -31.26 -15.18 3.14
CA GLN A 259 -30.49 -16.30 3.70
C GLN A 259 -29.67 -17.07 2.66
N GLY A 260 -29.29 -16.40 1.56
CA GLY A 260 -28.66 -17.01 0.41
C GLY A 260 -27.35 -16.35 0.03
N THR A 261 -26.75 -16.85 -1.06
CA THR A 261 -25.43 -16.45 -1.50
C THR A 261 -25.39 -16.10 -3.00
N ILE A 262 -24.45 -15.23 -3.36
CA ILE A 262 -23.95 -15.11 -4.73
C ILE A 262 -22.48 -15.50 -4.72
N GLN A 263 -22.06 -16.32 -5.68
CA GLN A 263 -20.67 -16.68 -5.89
C GLN A 263 -20.15 -16.02 -7.17
N LEU A 264 -19.04 -15.29 -7.06
CA LEU A 264 -18.29 -14.68 -8.16
C LEU A 264 -17.02 -15.49 -8.40
N HIS A 265 -16.92 -16.15 -9.55
CA HIS A 265 -15.67 -16.76 -9.99
C HIS A 265 -14.80 -15.73 -10.71
N VAL A 266 -13.48 -15.83 -10.53
CA VAL A 266 -12.51 -14.90 -11.15
C VAL A 266 -12.41 -15.13 -12.66
N GLY A 267 -12.50 -16.37 -13.11
CA GLY A 267 -12.38 -16.71 -14.53
C GLY A 267 -13.62 -16.41 -15.38
N LYS A 268 -13.70 -17.06 -16.54
CA LYS A 268 -14.78 -16.90 -17.53
C LYS A 268 -15.92 -17.90 -17.29
N GLY A 269 -17.14 -17.48 -17.65
CA GLY A 269 -18.31 -18.36 -17.64
C GLY A 269 -19.60 -17.61 -17.96
N LYS A 270 -20.73 -18.33 -17.97
CA LYS A 270 -22.05 -17.76 -18.21
C LYS A 270 -22.72 -17.42 -16.89
N SER A 271 -22.93 -16.14 -16.64
CA SER A 271 -23.57 -15.66 -15.40
C SER A 271 -25.03 -16.10 -15.30
N THR A 272 -25.45 -16.42 -14.07
CA THR A 272 -26.83 -16.68 -13.64
C THR A 272 -27.20 -15.64 -12.56
N PRO A 273 -28.40 -15.70 -11.93
CA PRO A 273 -28.71 -14.82 -10.80
C PRO A 273 -27.71 -14.93 -9.64
N THR A 274 -27.32 -16.16 -9.26
CA THR A 274 -26.46 -16.43 -8.08
C THR A 274 -25.03 -16.83 -8.41
N ARG A 275 -24.69 -17.04 -9.68
CA ARG A 275 -23.31 -17.28 -10.12
C ARG A 275 -22.87 -16.20 -11.09
N LYS A 276 -21.78 -15.52 -10.76
CA LYS A 276 -21.16 -14.46 -11.56
C LYS A 276 -19.76 -14.89 -11.99
N TYR A 277 -19.27 -14.24 -13.03
CA TYR A 277 -17.94 -14.47 -13.59
C TYR A 277 -17.30 -13.12 -13.88
N TRP A 278 -16.10 -12.91 -13.38
CA TRP A 278 -15.34 -11.68 -13.60
C TRP A 278 -14.74 -11.65 -15.02
N GLY A 279 -14.52 -12.82 -15.63
CA GLY A 279 -14.08 -12.96 -17.01
C GLY A 279 -12.56 -12.83 -17.17
N LEU A 280 -11.80 -12.96 -16.08
CA LEU A 280 -10.36 -12.84 -16.10
C LEU A 280 -9.71 -14.10 -16.67
N THR A 281 -8.46 -13.96 -17.07
CA THR A 281 -7.62 -15.05 -17.60
C THR A 281 -6.44 -15.37 -16.69
N THR A 282 -6.35 -14.71 -15.54
CA THR A 282 -5.31 -14.89 -14.54
C THR A 282 -5.96 -14.86 -13.16
N PRO A 283 -5.40 -15.59 -12.19
CA PRO A 283 -5.76 -15.42 -10.79
C PRO A 283 -5.50 -13.98 -10.31
N ILE A 284 -6.12 -13.62 -9.20
CA ILE A 284 -5.95 -12.31 -8.55
C ILE A 284 -5.77 -12.40 -7.03
N PHE A 285 -6.05 -13.53 -6.41
CA PHE A 285 -5.98 -13.67 -4.96
C PHE A 285 -4.64 -14.32 -4.61
N ASP A 286 -3.77 -13.58 -3.95
CA ASP A 286 -2.45 -14.12 -3.65
C ASP A 286 -2.55 -15.27 -2.63
N ASN A 287 -1.92 -16.41 -2.95
CA ASN A 287 -1.86 -17.55 -2.03
C ASN A 287 -1.00 -17.22 -0.80
N PRO A 288 -1.45 -17.60 0.40
CA PRO A 288 -0.71 -17.31 1.62
C PRO A 288 0.52 -18.20 1.78
N THR A 289 1.54 -17.67 2.45
CA THR A 289 2.67 -18.48 2.92
C THR A 289 2.64 -18.62 4.44
N SER A 290 3.11 -19.77 4.93
CA SER A 290 3.30 -20.03 6.38
C SER A 290 4.73 -19.77 6.85
N ASP A 291 5.61 -19.32 5.96
CA ASP A 291 7.00 -19.01 6.24
C ASP A 291 7.19 -17.54 6.66
N GLN A 292 8.44 -17.10 6.70
CA GLN A 292 8.82 -15.75 7.09
C GLN A 292 8.33 -14.66 6.13
N GLU A 293 7.96 -15.00 4.88
CA GLU A 293 7.47 -14.01 3.94
C GLU A 293 6.06 -13.52 4.29
N ALA A 294 5.32 -14.34 5.06
CA ALA A 294 4.00 -14.03 5.60
C ALA A 294 3.03 -13.45 4.55
N HIS A 295 3.05 -14.02 3.34
CA HIS A 295 2.23 -13.58 2.22
C HIS A 295 0.74 -13.84 2.50
N GLY A 296 -0.14 -13.14 1.77
CA GLY A 296 -1.59 -13.20 1.94
C GLY A 296 -2.28 -12.14 1.11
N ASP A 297 -3.56 -11.90 1.38
CA ASP A 297 -4.39 -10.91 0.68
C ASP A 297 -5.69 -10.66 1.46
N GLY A 298 -6.67 -10.00 0.82
CA GLY A 298 -8.05 -9.99 1.27
C GLY A 298 -9.05 -9.81 0.15
N ALA A 299 -10.31 -10.09 0.42
CA ALA A 299 -11.44 -9.78 -0.45
C ALA A 299 -12.32 -8.71 0.20
N TYR A 300 -12.64 -7.65 -0.54
CA TYR A 300 -13.24 -6.43 0.00
C TYR A 300 -14.49 -6.04 -0.79
N LEU A 301 -15.68 -6.16 -0.18
CA LEU A 301 -16.96 -5.78 -0.78
C LEU A 301 -17.34 -4.35 -0.37
N PHE A 302 -17.44 -3.47 -1.35
CA PHE A 302 -17.80 -2.07 -1.17
C PHE A 302 -19.17 -1.76 -1.77
N ASP A 303 -19.87 -0.81 -1.17
CA ASP A 303 -21.07 -0.24 -1.76
C ASP A 303 -20.73 0.89 -2.76
N PRO A 304 -21.73 1.46 -3.47
CA PRO A 304 -21.51 2.51 -4.45
C PRO A 304 -20.98 3.83 -3.86
N GLN A 305 -21.14 4.05 -2.55
CA GLN A 305 -20.64 5.22 -1.84
C GLN A 305 -19.15 5.05 -1.49
N GLY A 306 -18.65 3.82 -1.49
CA GLY A 306 -17.26 3.48 -1.20
C GLY A 306 -17.04 3.02 0.25
N ASP A 307 -18.12 2.76 1.01
CA ASP A 307 -18.01 2.09 2.30
C ASP A 307 -17.70 0.62 2.10
N LEU A 308 -16.74 0.10 2.85
CA LEU A 308 -16.49 -1.33 2.93
C LEU A 308 -17.61 -1.97 3.77
N ARG A 309 -18.32 -2.93 3.21
CA ARG A 309 -19.53 -3.51 3.84
C ARG A 309 -19.30 -4.90 4.41
N ALA A 310 -18.39 -5.65 3.81
CA ALA A 310 -17.92 -6.94 4.29
C ALA A 310 -16.55 -7.24 3.67
N TRP A 311 -15.76 -8.06 4.36
CA TRP A 311 -14.43 -8.41 3.91
C TRP A 311 -13.98 -9.74 4.51
N MET A 312 -12.97 -10.34 3.89
CA MET A 312 -12.18 -11.42 4.46
C MET A 312 -10.70 -11.08 4.30
N LEU A 313 -9.94 -11.12 5.38
CA LEU A 313 -8.49 -10.94 5.39
C LEU A 313 -7.83 -12.29 5.65
N TYR A 314 -6.77 -12.62 4.91
CA TYR A 314 -6.07 -13.88 5.10
C TYR A 314 -4.54 -13.76 4.84
N PRO A 315 -3.71 -14.59 5.50
CA PRO A 315 -4.03 -15.43 6.65
C PRO A 315 -4.50 -14.61 7.83
N CYS A 316 -5.52 -15.10 8.51
CA CYS A 316 -5.94 -14.49 9.76
C CYS A 316 -4.88 -14.74 10.84
N VAL A 317 -4.53 -13.70 11.60
CA VAL A 317 -3.62 -13.75 12.76
C VAL A 317 -4.22 -13.12 14.02
N LEU A 318 -5.45 -12.61 13.95
CA LEU A 318 -6.16 -11.99 15.07
C LEU A 318 -7.61 -12.47 15.11
N ASN A 319 -8.01 -13.13 16.22
CA ASN A 319 -9.37 -13.60 16.47
C ASN A 319 -9.98 -14.40 15.30
N CYS A 320 -9.21 -15.36 14.81
CA CYS A 320 -9.57 -16.17 13.65
C CYS A 320 -10.69 -17.15 13.99
N THR A 321 -11.90 -16.81 13.59
CA THR A 321 -12.95 -17.81 13.38
C THR A 321 -12.72 -18.48 12.03
N ALA A 322 -12.80 -19.81 12.00
CA ALA A 322 -12.81 -20.52 10.72
C ALA A 322 -13.94 -19.96 9.83
N PRO A 323 -13.73 -19.78 8.52
CA PRO A 323 -14.84 -19.54 7.62
C PRO A 323 -15.85 -20.69 7.79
N ALA A 324 -17.13 -20.35 7.96
CA ALA A 324 -18.20 -21.32 8.16
C ALA A 324 -18.43 -22.18 6.91
#